data_AF-S7WSD4-F1
#
_entry.id   AF-S7WSD4-F1
#
_cell.length_a   1.000
_cell.length_b   1.000
_cell.length_c   1.000
_cell.angle_alpha   90.00
_cell.angle_beta   90.00
_cell.angle_gamma   90.00
#
_symmetry.space_group_name_H-M   'P 1'
#
loop_
_entity.id
_entity.type
_entity.pdbx_description
1 polymer ?
#
loop_
_entity_poly.entity_id
_entity_poly.type
_entity_poly.pdbx_seq_one_letter_code
_entity_poly.pdbx_strand_id
1 'polypeptide(L)'
;MLLKIILFSGFSGITVFIGGLLANYFNHHIKEKPIKYEIIHALMSFGAGIILSALALVLVPQGMEELELFPLVGTFLFGAILFMLIDWYLAKKGGQVATLLAMMMDFVPESIALGATFAINPKMATLLAVIIGLQNLPEAFNSFRGLVQSGFTIRKTLVIFFF
;
A
#
# COMPACT_ATOMS: atom_id res chain seq x y z
N MET A 1 -7.11 2.59 23.81
CA MET A 1 -7.09 1.67 22.65
C MET A 1 -7.54 2.39 21.38
N LEU A 2 -8.77 2.90 21.33
CA LEU A 2 -9.32 3.62 20.18
C LEU A 2 -8.45 4.78 19.66
N LEU A 3 -7.94 5.64 20.55
CA LEU A 3 -7.06 6.74 20.16
C LEU A 3 -5.79 6.26 19.46
N LYS A 4 -5.21 5.12 19.89
CA LYS A 4 -4.02 4.55 19.23
C LYS A 4 -4.36 4.05 17.84
N ILE A 5 -5.51 3.39 17.67
CA ILE A 5 -5.98 2.92 16.37
C ILE A 5 -6.15 4.11 15.42
N ILE A 6 -6.80 5.18 15.86
CA ILE A 6 -7.00 6.40 15.06
C ILE A 6 -5.66 7.05 14.70
N LEU A 7 -4.75 7.20 15.68
CA LEU A 7 -3.45 7.83 15.44
C LEU A 7 -2.57 7.02 14.48
N PHE A 8 -2.49 5.70 14.65
CA PHE A 8 -1.65 4.85 13.81
C PHE A 8 -2.25 4.60 12.43
N SER A 9 -3.57 4.46 12.33
CA SER A 9 -4.25 4.37 11.02
C SER A 9 -4.18 5.71 10.28
N GLY A 10 -4.35 6.83 10.99
CA GLY A 10 -4.18 8.17 10.43
C GLY A 10 -2.74 8.45 10.01
N PHE A 11 -1.75 7.99 10.78
CA PHE A 11 -0.34 8.04 10.40
C PHE A 11 -0.08 7.25 9.11
N SER A 12 -0.59 6.02 9.00
CA SER A 12 -0.46 5.25 7.77
C SER A 12 -1.15 5.97 6.58
N GLY A 13 -2.37 6.46 6.77
CA GLY A 13 -3.12 7.16 5.72
C GLY A 13 -2.45 8.43 5.21
N ILE A 14 -1.89 9.27 6.10
CA ILE A 14 -1.27 10.54 5.68
C ILE A 14 -0.02 10.34 4.82
N THR A 15 0.66 9.18 4.93
CA THR A 15 1.82 8.87 4.07
C THR A 15 1.45 8.74 2.60
N VAL A 16 0.20 8.40 2.28
CA VAL A 16 -0.32 8.39 0.90
C VAL A 16 -0.30 9.81 0.33
N PHE A 17 -0.88 10.76 1.05
CA PHE A 17 -0.86 12.18 0.65
C PHE A 17 0.56 12.74 0.53
N ILE A 18 1.43 12.42 1.50
CA ILE A 18 2.84 12.83 1.47
C ILE A 18 3.55 12.24 0.25
N GLY A 19 3.35 10.95 -0.06
CA GLY A 19 3.90 10.29 -1.24
C GLY A 19 3.46 10.97 -2.54
N GLY A 20 2.19 11.38 -2.63
CA GLY A 20 1.68 12.17 -3.76
C GLY A 20 2.32 13.55 -3.90
N LEU A 21 2.52 14.27 -2.79
CA LEU A 21 3.24 15.56 -2.79
C LEU A 21 4.69 15.40 -3.24
N LEU A 22 5.39 14.37 -2.73
CA LEU A 22 6.76 14.06 -3.11
C LEU A 22 6.86 13.69 -4.59
N ALA A 23 5.90 12.92 -5.12
CA ALA A 23 5.85 12.59 -6.54
C ALA A 23 5.64 13.82 -7.43
N ASN A 24 4.75 14.73 -7.03
CA ASN A 24 4.53 15.98 -7.73
C ASN A 24 5.80 16.85 -7.74
N TYR A 25 6.44 17.00 -6.57
CA TYR A 25 7.68 17.77 -6.45
C TYR A 25 8.82 17.16 -7.29
N PHE A 26 9.00 15.84 -7.20
CA PHE A 26 10.00 15.08 -7.93
C PHE A 26 9.83 15.18 -9.45
N ASN A 27 8.58 15.05 -9.95
CA ASN A 27 8.32 15.17 -11.38
C ASN A 27 8.60 16.58 -11.93
N HIS A 28 8.44 17.62 -11.12
CA HIS A 28 8.73 18.99 -11.54
C HIS A 28 10.24 19.31 -11.55
N HIS A 29 11.00 18.74 -10.62
CA HIS A 29 12.44 19.03 -10.47
C HIS A 29 13.35 18.06 -11.25
N ILE A 30 12.92 16.80 -11.44
CA ILE A 30 13.74 15.78 -12.10
C ILE A 30 13.21 15.53 -13.52
N LYS A 31 14.04 15.90 -14.50
CA LYS A 31 13.81 15.66 -15.93
C LYS A 31 13.78 14.16 -16.25
N GLU A 32 13.04 13.79 -17.29
CA GLU A 32 12.96 12.41 -17.81
C GLU A 32 14.33 11.93 -18.32
N LYS A 33 15.16 11.42 -17.41
CA LYS A 33 16.50 10.86 -17.63
C LYS A 33 16.57 9.46 -17.01
N PRO A 34 17.54 8.60 -17.42
CA PRO A 34 17.69 7.26 -16.85
C PRO A 34 17.68 7.21 -15.33
N ILE A 35 18.36 8.18 -14.69
CA ILE A 35 18.43 8.30 -13.23
C ILE A 35 17.05 8.47 -12.56
N LYS A 36 16.10 9.10 -13.24
CA LYS A 36 14.73 9.25 -12.74
C LYS A 36 14.09 7.88 -12.58
N TYR A 37 14.20 7.04 -13.61
CA TYR A 37 13.65 5.68 -13.61
C TYR A 37 14.37 4.76 -12.63
N GLU A 38 15.69 4.89 -12.47
CA GLU A 38 16.43 4.15 -11.45
C GLU A 38 15.94 4.48 -10.04
N ILE A 39 15.73 5.76 -9.72
CA ILE A 39 15.17 6.18 -8.43
C ILE A 39 13.77 5.59 -8.23
N ILE A 40 12.90 5.66 -9.25
CA ILE A 40 11.55 5.12 -9.18
C ILE A 40 11.59 3.61 -8.93
N HIS A 41 12.40 2.86 -9.67
CA HIS A 41 12.49 1.40 -9.51
C HIS A 41 13.10 1.03 -8.14
N ALA A 42 14.12 1.77 -7.67
CA ALA A 42 14.69 1.58 -6.35
C ALA A 42 13.62 1.80 -5.26
N LEU A 43 12.87 2.90 -5.36
CA LEU A 43 11.77 3.24 -4.46
C LEU A 43 10.69 2.13 -4.42
N MET A 44 10.28 1.65 -5.60
CA MET A 44 9.29 0.55 -5.71
C MET A 44 9.81 -0.77 -5.16
N SER A 45 11.07 -1.12 -5.43
CA SER A 45 11.69 -2.34 -4.90
C SER A 45 11.84 -2.29 -3.37
N PHE A 46 12.13 -1.11 -2.83
CA PHE A 46 12.18 -0.89 -1.39
C PHE A 46 10.81 -1.12 -0.75
N GLY A 47 9.75 -0.57 -1.35
CA GLY A 47 8.38 -0.85 -0.93
C GLY A 47 8.05 -2.35 -0.95
N ALA A 48 8.28 -3.01 -2.08
CA ALA A 48 8.03 -4.46 -2.18
C ALA A 48 8.74 -5.27 -1.07
N GLY A 49 9.97 -4.88 -0.68
CA GLY A 49 10.67 -5.45 0.46
C GLY A 49 9.99 -5.20 1.81
N ILE A 50 9.44 -4.00 2.02
CA ILE A 50 8.67 -3.64 3.21
C ILE A 50 7.43 -4.53 3.34
N ILE A 51 6.63 -4.70 2.28
CA ILE A 51 5.43 -5.58 2.32
C ILE A 51 5.82 -7.03 2.64
N LEU A 52 6.86 -7.55 1.99
CA LEU A 52 7.35 -8.91 2.28
C LEU A 52 7.78 -9.06 3.73
N SER A 53 8.42 -8.04 4.31
CA SER A 53 8.77 -8.03 5.73
C SER A 53 7.53 -7.97 6.64
N ALA A 54 6.50 -7.21 6.28
CA ALA A 54 5.22 -7.15 7.00
C ALA A 54 4.59 -8.54 7.08
N LEU A 55 4.55 -9.22 5.94
CA LEU A 55 3.99 -10.55 5.81
C LEU A 55 4.77 -11.55 6.68
N ALA A 56 6.09 -11.60 6.52
CA ALA A 56 6.94 -12.59 7.19
C ALA A 56 7.11 -12.36 8.69
N LEU A 57 7.16 -11.11 9.15
CA LEU A 57 7.48 -10.76 10.54
C LEU A 57 6.24 -10.48 11.40
N VAL A 58 5.10 -10.15 10.78
CA VAL A 58 3.89 -9.75 11.51
C VAL A 58 2.71 -10.65 11.18
N LEU A 59 2.28 -10.68 9.92
CA LEU A 59 1.00 -11.31 9.56
C LEU A 59 1.06 -12.85 9.62
N VAL A 60 2.11 -13.48 9.09
CA VAL A 60 2.26 -14.95 9.14
C VAL A 60 2.46 -15.44 10.57
N PRO A 61 3.38 -14.87 11.39
CA PRO A 61 3.52 -15.28 12.78
C PRO A 61 2.22 -15.17 13.58
N GLN A 62 1.46 -14.07 13.41
CA GLN A 62 0.15 -13.92 14.06
C GLN A 62 -0.88 -14.92 13.55
N GLY A 63 -0.91 -15.17 12.24
CA GLY A 63 -1.79 -16.18 11.67
C GLY A 63 -1.50 -17.57 12.22
N MET A 64 -0.23 -17.91 12.48
CA MET A 64 0.17 -19.18 13.08
C MET A 64 -0.17 -19.32 14.57
N GLU A 65 -0.39 -18.22 15.29
CA GLU A 65 -0.88 -18.24 16.67
C GLU A 65 -2.37 -18.61 16.73
N GLU A 66 -3.15 -18.26 15.71
CA GLU A 66 -4.61 -18.41 15.68
C GLU A 66 -5.11 -19.57 14.80
N LEU A 67 -4.34 -19.99 13.79
CA LEU A 67 -4.71 -21.03 12.83
C LEU A 67 -3.67 -22.14 12.76
N GLU A 68 -4.14 -23.38 12.62
CA GLU A 68 -3.30 -24.51 12.24
C GLU A 68 -2.72 -24.32 10.82
N LEU A 69 -1.64 -25.06 10.53
CA LEU A 69 -0.88 -24.91 9.28
C LEU A 69 -1.72 -25.04 8.01
N PHE A 70 -2.59 -26.06 7.93
CA PHE A 70 -3.38 -26.31 6.71
C PHE A 70 -4.45 -25.22 6.47
N PRO A 71 -5.27 -24.83 7.47
CA PRO A 71 -6.16 -23.66 7.34
C PRO A 71 -5.43 -22.37 7.00
N LEU A 72 -4.26 -22.12 7.59
CA LEU A 72 -3.45 -20.93 7.31
C LEU A 72 -3.02 -20.90 5.84
N VAL A 73 -2.43 -21.99 5.33
CA VAL A 73 -2.00 -22.09 3.93
C VAL A 73 -3.20 -21.97 2.98
N GLY A 74 -4.32 -22.63 3.30
CA GLY A 74 -5.53 -22.59 2.49
C GLY A 74 -6.11 -21.18 2.36
N THR A 75 -6.27 -20.47 3.47
CA THR A 75 -6.80 -19.10 3.48
C THR A 75 -5.83 -18.09 2.85
N PHE A 76 -4.52 -18.24 3.10
CA PHE A 76 -3.48 -17.43 2.48
C PHE A 76 -3.47 -17.57 0.95
N LEU A 77 -3.44 -18.81 0.43
CA LEU A 77 -3.45 -19.07 -1.01
C LEU A 77 -4.74 -18.60 -1.66
N PHE A 78 -5.89 -18.81 -1.01
CA PHE A 78 -7.17 -18.31 -1.50
C PHE A 78 -7.15 -16.78 -1.65
N GLY A 79 -6.68 -16.06 -0.62
CA GLY A 79 -6.53 -14.61 -0.67
C GLY A 79 -5.58 -14.15 -1.78
N ALA A 80 -4.40 -14.77 -1.88
CA ALA A 80 -3.41 -14.44 -2.91
C ALA A 80 -3.96 -14.64 -4.33
N ILE A 81 -4.62 -15.76 -4.59
CA ILE A 81 -5.23 -16.04 -5.90
C ILE A 81 -6.38 -15.07 -6.20
N LEU A 82 -7.24 -14.80 -5.21
CA LEU A 82 -8.36 -13.89 -5.37
C LEU A 82 -7.89 -12.47 -5.75
N PHE A 83 -6.92 -11.93 -5.01
CA PHE A 83 -6.38 -10.58 -5.30
C PHE A 83 -5.59 -10.55 -6.60
N MET A 84 -4.86 -11.60 -6.95
CA MET A 84 -4.21 -11.74 -8.25
C MET A 84 -5.22 -11.68 -9.40
N LEU A 85 -6.38 -12.35 -9.27
CA LEU A 85 -7.42 -12.32 -10.31
C LEU A 85 -8.07 -10.93 -10.43
N ILE A 86 -8.26 -10.23 -9.31
CA ILE A 86 -8.80 -8.87 -9.29
C ILE A 86 -7.81 -7.91 -9.96
N ASP A 87 -6.54 -7.93 -9.57
CA ASP A 87 -5.49 -7.10 -10.15
C ASP A 87 -5.36 -7.35 -11.66
N TRP A 88 -5.34 -8.63 -12.07
CA TRP A 88 -5.30 -9.01 -13.48
C TRP A 88 -6.49 -8.46 -14.28
N TYR A 89 -7.69 -8.47 -13.68
CA TYR A 89 -8.88 -7.90 -14.30
C TYR A 89 -8.80 -6.37 -14.44
N LEU A 90 -8.33 -5.67 -13.40
CA LEU A 90 -8.16 -4.22 -13.41
C LEU A 90 -7.09 -3.80 -14.43
N ALA A 91 -5.97 -4.51 -14.47
CA ALA A 91 -4.90 -4.29 -15.44
C ALA A 91 -5.38 -4.40 -16.89
N LYS A 92 -6.26 -5.37 -17.19
CA LYS A 92 -6.88 -5.52 -18.52
C LYS A 92 -7.81 -4.36 -18.90
N LYS A 93 -8.57 -3.82 -17.95
CA LYS A 93 -9.44 -2.67 -18.22
C LYS A 93 -8.64 -1.42 -18.54
N GLY A 94 -7.55 -1.20 -17.79
CA GLY A 94 -6.71 -0.02 -17.93
C GLY A 94 -7.45 1.30 -17.68
N GLY A 95 -6.75 2.39 -17.93
CA GLY A 95 -7.28 3.73 -17.76
C GLY A 95 -7.33 4.22 -16.31
N GLN A 96 -7.70 5.49 -16.19
CA GLN A 96 -7.72 6.29 -14.96
C GLN A 96 -8.39 5.59 -13.78
N VAL A 97 -9.61 5.09 -13.97
CA VAL A 97 -10.39 4.48 -12.90
C VAL A 97 -9.82 3.13 -12.48
N ALA A 98 -9.29 2.34 -13.42
CA ALA A 98 -8.69 1.04 -13.08
C ALA A 98 -7.42 1.20 -12.24
N THR A 99 -6.56 2.17 -12.56
CA THR A 99 -5.36 2.49 -11.75
C THR A 99 -5.72 2.95 -10.34
N LEU A 100 -6.78 3.77 -10.20
CA LEU A 100 -7.26 4.19 -8.89
C LEU A 100 -7.82 2.99 -8.10
N LEU A 101 -8.63 2.16 -8.75
CA LEU A 101 -9.20 0.97 -8.11
C LEU A 101 -8.12 -0.02 -7.68
N ALA A 102 -7.06 -0.21 -8.47
CA ALA A 102 -5.95 -1.08 -8.12
C ALA A 102 -5.30 -0.63 -6.80
N MET A 103 -4.95 0.65 -6.68
CA MET A 103 -4.44 1.21 -5.42
C MET A 103 -5.42 1.04 -4.26
N MET A 104 -6.72 1.29 -4.47
CA MET A 104 -7.71 1.09 -3.40
C MET A 104 -7.82 -0.38 -2.96
N MET A 105 -7.63 -1.31 -3.90
CA MET A 105 -7.63 -2.75 -3.60
C MET A 105 -6.45 -3.15 -2.71
N ASP A 106 -5.32 -2.44 -2.74
CA ASP A 106 -4.19 -2.72 -1.86
C ASP A 106 -4.43 -2.20 -0.43
N PHE A 107 -5.07 -1.04 -0.28
CA PHE A 107 -5.38 -0.47 1.04
C PHE A 107 -6.47 -1.21 1.83
N VAL A 108 -7.35 -1.96 1.15
CA VAL A 108 -8.42 -2.72 1.81
C VAL A 108 -7.86 -3.85 2.69
N PRO A 109 -7.03 -4.79 2.17
CA PRO A 109 -6.33 -5.79 2.97
C PRO A 109 -5.51 -5.21 4.11
N GLU A 110 -4.78 -4.11 3.86
CA GLU A 110 -3.94 -3.47 4.88
C GLU A 110 -4.76 -2.92 6.05
N SER A 111 -5.90 -2.29 5.74
CA SER A 111 -6.82 -1.76 6.75
C SER A 111 -7.44 -2.87 7.58
N ILE A 112 -7.83 -3.99 6.94
CA ILE A 112 -8.35 -5.17 7.63
C ILE A 112 -7.28 -5.78 8.54
N ALA A 113 -6.06 -5.97 8.02
CA ALA A 113 -4.95 -6.53 8.76
C ALA A 113 -4.59 -5.66 9.98
N LEU A 114 -4.47 -4.35 9.79
CA LEU A 114 -4.17 -3.42 10.87
C LEU A 114 -5.25 -3.45 11.96
N GLY A 115 -6.53 -3.45 11.56
CA GLY A 115 -7.66 -3.52 12.48
C GLY A 115 -7.70 -4.84 13.26
N ALA A 116 -7.51 -5.97 12.58
CA ALA A 116 -7.47 -7.30 13.19
C ALA A 116 -6.29 -7.43 14.17
N THR A 117 -5.08 -7.01 13.75
CA THR A 117 -3.90 -7.07 14.62
C THR A 117 -4.05 -6.15 15.84
N PHE A 118 -4.69 -4.98 15.72
CA PHE A 118 -4.96 -4.12 16.88
C PHE A 118 -5.89 -4.76 17.91
N ALA A 119 -6.82 -5.63 17.48
CA ALA A 119 -7.74 -6.33 18.35
C ALA A 119 -7.04 -7.45 19.16
N ILE A 120 -6.01 -8.08 18.58
CA ILE A 120 -5.30 -9.23 19.18
C ILE A 120 -4.03 -8.78 19.90
N ASN A 121 -3.13 -8.07 19.21
CA ASN A 121 -1.80 -7.71 19.72
C ASN A 121 -1.43 -6.24 19.39
N PRO A 122 -1.72 -5.30 20.30
CA PRO A 122 -1.47 -3.87 20.07
C PRO A 122 0.00 -3.49 19.81
N LYS A 123 0.97 -4.26 20.33
CA LYS A 123 2.40 -3.99 20.09
C LYS A 123 2.77 -4.31 18.65
N MET A 124 2.35 -5.47 18.16
CA MET A 124 2.58 -5.84 16.77
C MET A 124 1.77 -4.99 15.80
N ALA A 125 0.59 -4.51 16.22
CA ALA A 125 -0.21 -3.56 15.43
C ALA A 125 0.52 -2.23 15.21
N THR A 126 1.23 -1.74 16.23
CA THR A 126 2.09 -0.56 16.08
C THR A 126 3.21 -0.80 15.08
N LEU A 127 3.86 -1.97 15.12
CA LEU A 127 4.88 -2.32 14.13
C LEU A 127 4.27 -2.39 12.72
N LEU A 128 3.12 -3.05 12.57
CA LEU A 128 2.41 -3.14 11.29
C LEU A 128 2.03 -1.77 10.74
N ALA A 129 1.52 -0.86 11.59
CA ALA A 129 1.17 0.50 11.18
C ALA A 129 2.36 1.28 10.62
N VAL A 130 3.52 1.13 11.27
CA VAL A 130 4.77 1.78 10.82
C VAL A 130 5.23 1.18 9.50
N ILE A 131 5.22 -0.15 9.37
CA ILE A 131 5.58 -0.85 8.14
C ILE A 131 4.65 -0.44 6.99
N ILE A 132 3.33 -0.44 7.20
CA ILE A 132 2.35 0.02 6.18
C ILE A 132 2.59 1.48 5.82
N GLY A 133 2.79 2.38 6.79
CA GLY A 133 3.09 3.78 6.48
C GLY A 133 4.38 3.97 5.67
N LEU A 134 5.42 3.17 5.96
CA LEU A 134 6.68 3.19 5.19
C LEU A 134 6.51 2.63 3.77
N GLN A 135 5.60 1.66 3.57
CA GLN A 135 5.23 1.12 2.27
C GLN A 135 4.37 2.09 1.45
N ASN A 136 3.41 2.74 2.11
CA ASN A 136 2.43 3.60 1.44
C ASN A 136 3.08 4.82 0.79
N LEU A 137 4.19 5.31 1.36
CA LEU A 137 4.93 6.42 0.78
C LEU A 137 5.50 6.12 -0.63
N PRO A 138 6.33 5.08 -0.83
CA PRO A 138 6.86 4.73 -2.16
C PRO A 138 5.77 4.29 -3.13
N GLU A 139 4.73 3.60 -2.65
CA GLU A 139 3.62 3.17 -3.48
C GLU A 139 2.75 4.34 -3.96
N ALA A 140 2.32 5.21 -3.04
CA ALA A 140 1.57 6.41 -3.39
C ALA A 140 2.38 7.32 -4.32
N PHE A 141 3.70 7.41 -4.12
CA PHE A 141 4.56 8.14 -5.04
C PHE A 141 4.42 7.62 -6.48
N ASN A 142 4.49 6.31 -6.69
CA ASN A 142 4.38 5.73 -8.02
C ASN A 142 2.95 5.81 -8.58
N SER A 143 1.95 5.51 -7.75
CA SER A 143 0.54 5.56 -8.12
C SER A 143 0.08 6.97 -8.46
N PHE A 144 0.61 8.00 -7.80
CA PHE A 144 0.37 9.41 -8.17
C PHE A 144 0.83 9.67 -9.62
N ARG A 145 2.04 9.21 -9.96
CA ARG A 145 2.59 9.36 -11.32
C ARG A 145 1.73 8.60 -12.34
N GLY A 146 1.32 7.38 -12.03
CA GLY A 146 0.44 6.58 -12.88
C GLY A 146 -0.93 7.23 -13.11
N LEU A 147 -1.53 7.82 -12.08
CA LEU A 147 -2.82 8.53 -12.20
C LEU A 147 -2.70 9.79 -13.05
N VAL A 148 -1.64 10.58 -12.86
CA VAL A 148 -1.40 11.76 -13.71
C VAL A 148 -1.12 11.35 -15.16
N GLN A 149 -0.33 10.29 -15.38
CA GLN A 149 -0.03 9.76 -16.72
C GLN A 149 -1.26 9.17 -17.42
N SER A 150 -2.19 8.57 -16.67
CA SER A 150 -3.47 8.10 -17.22
C SER A 150 -4.45 9.23 -17.53
N GLY A 151 -4.15 10.47 -17.11
CA GLY A 151 -4.84 11.70 -17.51
C GLY A 151 -5.61 12.41 -16.40
N PHE A 152 -5.44 12.04 -15.13
CA PHE A 152 -5.92 12.89 -14.03
C PHE A 152 -5.10 14.17 -13.93
N THR A 153 -5.74 15.27 -13.52
CA THR A 153 -5.01 16.50 -13.18
C THR A 153 -4.33 16.35 -11.82
N ILE A 154 -3.17 16.98 -11.65
CA ILE A 154 -2.40 17.02 -10.38
C ILE A 154 -3.31 17.36 -9.19
N ARG A 155 -4.16 18.39 -9.35
CA ARG A 155 -5.08 18.84 -8.29
C ARG A 155 -6.08 17.75 -7.92
N LYS A 156 -6.67 17.07 -8.91
CA LYS A 156 -7.63 15.99 -8.66
C LYS A 156 -6.95 14.80 -7.98
N THR A 157 -5.75 14.42 -8.42
CA THR A 157 -4.97 13.34 -7.79
C THR A 157 -4.61 13.66 -6.33
N LEU A 158 -4.14 14.89 -6.04
CA LEU A 158 -3.84 15.29 -4.66
C LEU A 158 -5.07 15.31 -3.75
N VAL A 159 -6.24 15.71 -4.28
CA VAL A 159 -7.50 15.63 -3.53
C VAL A 159 -7.87 14.18 -3.24
N ILE A 160 -7.76 13.28 -4.23
CA ILE A 160 -8.01 11.84 -4.04
C ILE A 160 -7.07 11.25 -2.98
N PHE A 161 -5.83 11.72 -2.89
CA PHE A 161 -4.85 11.16 -1.94
C PHE A 161 -5.01 11.69 -0.52
N PHE A 162 -5.77 12.77 -0.35
CA PHE A 162 -6.02 13.37 0.95
C PHE A 162 -7.26 12.79 1.65
N PHE A 163 -8.22 12.25 0.87
CA PHE A 163 -9.47 11.68 1.35
C PHE A 163 -9.44 10.16 1.33
#